data_AF-A0A7W5XMV7-F1
#
_entry.id   AF-A0A7W5XMV7-F1
#
_cell.length_a   1.000
_cell.length_b   1.000
_cell.length_c   1.000
_cell.angle_alpha   90.00
_cell.angle_beta   90.00
_cell.angle_gamma   90.00
#
_symmetry.space_group_name_H-M   'P 1'
#
loop_
_entity.id
_entity.type
_entity.pdbx_description
1 polymer ?
#
loop_
_entity_poly.entity_id
_entity_poly.type
_entity_poly.pdbx_seq_one_letter_code
_entity_poly.pdbx_strand_id
1 'polypeptide(L)'
;MRVILSGPQHDLLAGAPGAIVDEALTGSRSYAAVFPPEIREAYVEALRSPEHMHAICEEYRAAAGVDRKHDRGDQISGHRIGFTLMAL
;
A
#
# COMPACT_ATOMS: atom_id res chain seq x y z
N MET A 1 11.72 0.33 7.48
CA MET A 1 11.31 -0.78 6.59
C MET A 1 11.98 -0.58 5.24
N ARG A 2 13.02 -1.36 4.95
CA ARG A 2 13.92 -1.16 3.80
C ARG A 2 13.38 -2.05 2.67
N VAL A 3 12.45 -1.53 1.87
CA VAL A 3 11.83 -2.33 0.81
C VAL A 3 12.65 -2.17 -0.48
N ILE A 4 13.43 -3.20 -0.80
CA ILE A 4 14.13 -3.32 -2.09
C ILE A 4 13.15 -4.03 -3.03
N LEU A 5 12.34 -3.28 -3.80
CA LEU A 5 11.27 -3.79 -4.67
C LEU A 5 11.74 -4.07 -6.11
N SER A 6 12.66 -5.01 -6.29
CA SER A 6 13.04 -5.51 -7.62
C SER A 6 13.24 -7.04 -7.55
N GLY A 7 12.19 -7.84 -7.73
CA GLY A 7 12.28 -9.32 -7.70
C GLY A 7 10.95 -10.06 -7.50
N PRO A 8 10.96 -11.41 -7.33
CA PRO A 8 9.84 -12.38 -7.29
C PRO A 8 8.90 -12.26 -6.06
N GLN A 9 8.64 -11.02 -5.65
CA GLN A 9 7.94 -10.68 -4.43
C GLN A 9 6.44 -10.86 -4.57
N HIS A 10 5.94 -10.78 -5.81
CA HIS A 10 4.54 -11.05 -6.12
C HIS A 10 4.13 -12.46 -5.68
N ASP A 11 4.88 -13.50 -6.07
CA ASP A 11 4.58 -14.89 -5.68
C ASP A 11 4.73 -15.12 -4.17
N LEU A 12 5.75 -14.50 -3.55
CA LEU A 12 5.99 -14.58 -2.11
C LEU A 12 4.85 -13.96 -1.31
N LEU A 13 4.33 -12.82 -1.77
CA LEU A 13 3.24 -12.11 -1.11
C LEU A 13 1.87 -12.74 -1.43
N ALA A 14 1.66 -13.24 -2.66
CA ALA A 14 0.45 -13.95 -3.05
C ALA A 14 0.29 -15.30 -2.33
N GLY A 15 1.39 -15.89 -1.84
CA GLY A 15 1.37 -17.13 -1.06
C GLY A 15 0.72 -17.03 0.32
N ALA A 16 0.51 -15.81 0.85
CA ALA A 16 -0.11 -15.62 2.16
C ALA A 16 -0.93 -14.31 2.30
N PRO A 17 -2.02 -14.12 1.52
CA PRO A 17 -2.82 -12.88 1.55
C PRO A 17 -3.42 -12.60 2.94
N GLY A 18 -3.79 -13.65 3.68
CA GLY A 18 -4.28 -13.54 5.05
C GLY A 18 -3.26 -12.96 6.03
N ALA A 19 -2.00 -13.35 5.90
CA ALA A 19 -0.92 -12.86 6.75
C ALA A 19 -0.60 -11.39 6.47
N ILE A 20 -0.67 -10.95 5.21
CA ILE A 20 -0.50 -9.54 4.83
C ILE A 20 -1.58 -8.67 5.48
N VAL A 21 -2.84 -9.10 5.40
CA VAL A 21 -3.95 -8.38 6.05
C VAL A 21 -3.79 -8.38 7.56
N ASP A 22 -3.40 -9.50 8.17
CA ASP A 22 -3.14 -9.56 9.62
C ASP A 22 -2.03 -8.62 10.04
N GLU A 23 -0.89 -8.62 9.34
CA GLU A 23 0.23 -7.73 9.63
C GLU A 23 -0.19 -6.26 9.50
N ALA A 24 -0.94 -5.90 8.44
CA ALA A 24 -1.44 -4.55 8.25
C ALA A 24 -2.39 -4.09 9.37
N LEU A 25 -3.24 -4.99 9.87
CA LEU A 25 -4.23 -4.70 10.90
C LEU A 25 -3.70 -4.79 12.34
N THR A 26 -2.62 -5.54 12.56
CA THR A 26 -2.02 -5.75 13.89
C THR A 26 -0.79 -4.86 14.13
N GLY A 27 0.01 -4.59 13.09
CA GLY A 27 1.25 -3.80 13.18
C GLY A 27 1.02 -2.29 13.32
N SER A 28 -0.19 -1.81 13.03
CA SER A 28 -0.59 -0.41 13.15
C SER A 28 -1.69 -0.29 14.21
N ARG A 29 -1.32 -0.14 15.49
CA ARG A 29 -2.22 0.24 16.62
C ARG A 29 -3.52 -0.57 16.78
N SER A 30 -3.52 -1.71 17.47
CA SER A 30 -4.71 -2.35 18.11
C SER A 30 -6.10 -2.20 17.44
N TYR A 31 -6.20 -2.23 16.10
CA TYR A 31 -7.47 -2.10 15.35
C TYR A 31 -8.05 -3.45 14.94
N ALA A 32 -7.43 -4.57 15.33
CA ALA A 32 -7.92 -5.90 14.99
C ALA A 32 -9.39 -6.13 15.42
N ALA A 33 -9.83 -5.48 16.51
CA ALA A 33 -11.23 -5.54 16.97
C ALA A 33 -12.17 -4.53 16.27
N VAL A 34 -11.63 -3.57 15.50
CA VAL A 34 -12.42 -2.57 14.76
C VAL A 34 -12.95 -3.13 13.45
N PHE A 35 -12.27 -4.10 12.86
CA PHE A 35 -12.69 -4.74 11.61
C PHE A 35 -13.42 -6.05 11.90
N PRO A 36 -14.72 -6.15 11.59
CA PRO A 36 -15.44 -7.41 11.65
C PRO A 36 -14.81 -8.47 10.73
N PRO A 37 -14.95 -9.78 11.04
CA PRO A 37 -14.36 -10.86 10.25
C PRO A 37 -14.69 -10.78 8.75
N GLU A 38 -15.93 -10.44 8.40
CA GLU A 38 -16.40 -10.35 7.02
C GLU A 38 -15.67 -9.26 6.22
N ILE A 39 -15.27 -8.16 6.88
CA ILE A 39 -14.51 -7.09 6.23
C ILE A 39 -13.06 -7.52 6.01
N ARG A 40 -12.47 -8.23 6.99
CA ARG A 40 -11.14 -8.80 6.83
C ARG A 40 -11.10 -9.80 5.66
N GLU A 41 -12.10 -10.66 5.55
CA GLU A 41 -12.23 -11.62 4.45
C GLU A 41 -12.31 -10.95 3.08
N ALA A 42 -13.05 -9.83 2.97
CA ALA A 42 -13.13 -9.07 1.72
C ALA A 42 -11.74 -8.56 1.25
N TYR A 43 -10.90 -8.08 2.17
CA TYR A 43 -9.52 -7.69 1.85
C TYR A 43 -8.66 -8.89 1.44
N VAL A 44 -8.77 -10.01 2.16
CA VAL A 44 -8.03 -11.24 1.83
C VAL A 44 -8.41 -11.73 0.43
N GLU A 45 -9.70 -11.71 0.09
CA GLU A 45 -10.18 -12.14 -1.23
C GLU A 45 -9.66 -11.23 -2.35
N ALA A 46 -9.68 -9.91 -2.14
CA ALA A 46 -9.12 -8.98 -3.12
C ALA A 46 -7.63 -9.24 -3.40
N LEU A 47 -6.85 -9.59 -2.38
CA LEU A 47 -5.42 -9.88 -2.49
C LEU A 47 -5.11 -11.30 -3.01
N ARG A 48 -6.09 -12.19 -3.14
CA ARG A 48 -5.88 -13.52 -3.76
C ARG A 48 -5.68 -13.42 -5.26
N SER A 49 -6.16 -12.37 -5.91
CA SER A 49 -5.93 -12.15 -7.34
C SER A 49 -4.46 -11.84 -7.61
N PRO A 50 -3.76 -12.64 -8.44
CA PRO A 50 -2.41 -12.33 -8.89
C PRO A 50 -2.32 -10.95 -9.54
N GLU A 51 -3.32 -10.56 -10.32
CA GLU A 51 -3.30 -9.26 -11.01
C GLU A 51 -3.37 -8.09 -10.02
N HIS A 52 -4.19 -8.20 -8.97
CA HIS A 52 -4.28 -7.15 -7.94
C HIS A 52 -2.98 -7.05 -7.15
N MET A 53 -2.39 -8.18 -6.76
CA MET A 53 -1.10 -8.20 -6.08
C MET A 53 0.01 -7.59 -6.93
N HIS A 54 -0.01 -7.84 -8.23
CA HIS A 54 0.95 -7.25 -9.16
C HIS A 54 0.77 -5.74 -9.23
N ALA A 55 -0.47 -5.27 -9.38
CA ALA A 55 -0.79 -3.85 -9.41
C ALA A 55 -0.33 -3.12 -8.14
N ILE A 56 -0.56 -3.70 -6.96
CA ILE A 56 -0.06 -3.14 -5.68
C ILE A 56 1.47 -3.08 -5.65
N CYS A 57 2.14 -4.15 -6.10
CA CYS A 57 3.60 -4.12 -6.19
C CYS A 57 4.10 -3.01 -7.12
N GLU A 58 3.44 -2.76 -8.25
CA GLU A 58 3.77 -1.66 -9.16
C GLU A 58 3.49 -0.29 -8.56
N GLU A 59 2.39 -0.12 -7.81
CA GLU A 59 2.09 1.11 -7.06
C GLU A 59 3.23 1.45 -6.09
N TYR A 60 3.68 0.48 -5.28
CA TYR A 60 4.80 0.73 -4.37
C TYR A 60 6.12 1.02 -5.10
N ARG A 61 6.36 0.44 -6.28
CA ARG A 61 7.52 0.78 -7.12
C ARG A 61 7.44 2.20 -7.66
N ALA A 62 6.26 2.65 -8.08
CA ALA A 62 6.02 4.02 -8.51
C ALA A 62 6.26 5.01 -7.35
N ALA A 63 5.71 4.70 -6.17
CA ALA A 63 5.84 5.51 -4.95
C ALA A 63 7.30 5.62 -4.47
N ALA A 64 8.09 4.55 -4.61
CA ALA A 64 9.52 4.57 -4.30
C ALA A 64 10.37 5.24 -5.40
N GLY A 65 9.80 5.47 -6.58
CA GLY A 65 10.50 5.89 -7.79
C GLY A 65 9.95 7.17 -8.40
N VAL A 66 9.06 7.01 -9.40
CA VAL A 66 8.59 8.11 -10.26
C VAL A 66 7.81 9.17 -9.49
N ASP A 67 7.01 8.78 -8.50
CA ASP A 67 6.21 9.73 -7.72
C ASP A 67 7.10 10.69 -6.95
N ARG A 68 8.22 10.21 -6.38
CA ARG A 68 9.20 11.07 -5.72
C ARG A 68 9.85 12.08 -6.66
N LYS A 69 9.95 11.76 -7.96
CA LYS A 69 10.47 12.70 -8.96
C LYS A 69 9.45 13.79 -9.24
N HIS A 70 8.17 13.44 -9.35
CA HIS A 70 7.07 14.40 -9.49
C HIS A 70 6.96 15.31 -8.27
N ASP A 71 6.93 14.73 -7.07
CA ASP A 71 6.90 15.48 -5.79
C ASP A 71 8.05 16.49 -5.70
N ARG A 72 9.26 16.07 -6.11
CA ARG A 72 10.42 16.96 -6.13
C ARG A 72 10.28 18.09 -7.16
N GLY A 73 9.69 17.79 -8.32
CA GLY A 73 9.40 18.80 -9.34
C GLY A 73 8.46 19.89 -8.83
N ASP A 74 7.39 19.50 -8.15
CA ASP A 74 6.45 20.43 -7.53
C ASP A 74 7.09 21.23 -6.39
N GLN A 75 7.91 20.59 -5.55
CA GLN A 75 8.66 21.27 -4.50
C GLN A 75 9.62 22.34 -5.04
N ILE A 76 10.36 22.03 -6.11
CA ILE A 76 11.28 22.99 -6.76
C ILE A 76 10.51 24.15 -7.40
N SER A 77 9.36 23.85 -8.02
CA SER A 77 8.52 24.84 -8.69
C SER A 77 7.66 25.68 -7.72
N GLY A 78 7.69 25.35 -6.42
CA GLY A 78 6.86 26.00 -5.41
C GLY A 78 5.36 25.74 -5.59
N HIS A 79 4.98 24.67 -6.29
CA HIS A 79 3.58 24.31 -6.49
C HIS A 79 2.94 23.89 -5.17
N ARG A 80 1.76 24.42 -4.89
CA ARG A 80 0.98 24.11 -3.68
C ARG A 80 -0.45 23.76 -4.05
N ILE A 81 -1.11 23.00 -3.19
CA ILE A 81 -2.54 22.73 -3.28
C ILE A 81 -3.28 24.07 -3.10
N GLY A 82 -4.02 24.50 -4.13
CA GLY A 82 -4.64 25.83 -4.20
C GLY A 82 -5.92 26.02 -3.38
N PHE A 83 -6.34 25.00 -2.63
CA PHE A 83 -7.58 25.01 -1.85
C PHE A 83 -7.31 24.71 -0.37
N THR A 84 -8.27 25.02 0.50
CA THR A 84 -8.21 24.65 1.91
C THR A 84 -8.11 23.14 2.06
N LEU A 85 -7.04 22.68 2.72
CA LEU A 85 -6.78 21.28 3.00
C LEU A 85 -7.16 20.95 4.45
N MET A 86 -7.90 19.85 4.64
CA MET A 86 -8.10 19.21 5.94
C MET A 86 -7.31 17.90 5.96
N ALA A 87 -6.42 17.73 6.94
CA ALA A 87 -5.68 16.49 7.18
C ALA A 87 -6.07 15.95 8.57
N LEU A 88 -6.51 14.68 8.62
CA LEU A 88 -7.04 14.00 9.81
C LEU A 88 -6.06 12.94 10.34
#